data_AF-A0A5C9EC95-F1
#
_entry.id   AF-A0A5C9EC95-F1
#
_cell.length_a   1.000
_cell.length_b   1.000
_cell.length_c   1.000
_cell.angle_alpha   90.00
_cell.angle_beta   90.00
_cell.angle_gamma   90.00
#
_symmetry.space_group_name_H-M   'P 1'
#
loop_
_entity.id
_entity.type
_entity.pdbx_description
1 polymer ?
#
loop_
_entity_poly.entity_id
_entity_poly.type
_entity_poly.pdbx_seq_one_letter_code
_entity_poly.pdbx_strand_id
1 'polypeptide(L)'
;MSKKEWPSVDKYNGVIVASSIKGSFWRDEPKNFLRDNGNKILKDKKILGTFVCSAYSLIDKEKAKERYLEKILRFYKIHPHIYEVFGPVFDFSEDSELSKLDKKLLKLTARNISKRTGIDISENGRNDFRNWEEIKRFADGFSQFLLNQQII
;
A
#
# COMPACT_ATOMS: atom_id res chain seq x y z
N MET A 1 18.02 8.65 13.20
CA MET A 1 17.55 7.29 12.86
C MET A 1 18.55 6.70 11.89
N SER A 2 19.22 5.60 12.22
CA SER A 2 20.07 4.89 11.26
C SER A 2 19.21 4.51 10.05
N LYS A 3 19.72 4.71 8.84
CA LYS A 3 19.11 4.15 7.64
C LYS A 3 19.01 2.66 7.88
N LYS A 4 17.80 2.12 8.05
CA LYS A 4 17.59 0.69 8.07
C LYS A 4 18.13 0.17 6.74
N GLU A 5 19.21 -0.61 6.79
CA GLU A 5 19.79 -1.14 5.57
C GLU A 5 18.85 -2.21 5.04
N TRP A 6 18.21 -1.89 3.92
CA TRP A 6 17.45 -2.88 3.18
C TRP A 6 18.40 -3.96 2.67
N PRO A 7 17.98 -5.24 2.68
CA PRO A 7 18.70 -6.26 1.95
C PRO A 7 18.87 -5.83 0.49
N SER A 8 19.99 -6.19 -0.13
CA SER A 8 20.20 -5.89 -1.54
C SER A 8 19.08 -6.48 -2.39
N VAL A 9 18.48 -5.65 -3.25
CA VAL A 9 17.50 -6.06 -4.27
C VAL A 9 18.04 -7.09 -5.25
N ASP A 10 19.35 -7.32 -5.26
CA ASP A 10 20.01 -8.31 -6.11
C ASP A 10 19.82 -9.75 -5.62
N LYS A 11 19.37 -9.93 -4.38
CA LYS A 11 19.07 -11.24 -3.79
C LYS A 11 17.66 -11.76 -4.09
N TYR A 12 16.85 -10.99 -4.82
CA TYR A 12 15.44 -11.31 -5.05
C TYR A 12 15.10 -11.25 -6.54
N ASN A 13 14.28 -12.19 -7.00
CA ASN A 13 13.71 -12.18 -8.35
C ASN A 13 12.48 -11.25 -8.48
N GLY A 14 11.88 -10.89 -7.34
CA GLY A 14 10.80 -9.93 -7.30
C GLY A 14 10.75 -9.14 -5.99
N VAL A 15 10.26 -7.91 -6.07
CA VAL A 15 10.13 -6.99 -4.95
C VAL A 15 8.72 -6.41 -4.93
N ILE A 16 8.08 -6.42 -3.76
CA ILE A 16 6.82 -5.69 -3.52
C ILE A 16 7.12 -4.52 -2.60
N VAL A 17 6.75 -3.31 -3.04
CA VAL A 17 6.86 -2.10 -2.21
C VAL A 17 5.47 -1.67 -1.78
N ALA A 18 5.25 -1.51 -0.49
CA ALA A 18 3.93 -1.14 0.02
C ALA A 18 3.98 0.04 0.99
N SER A 19 2.91 0.84 1.01
CA SER A 19 2.77 1.94 1.97
C SER A 19 1.35 2.01 2.53
N SER A 20 1.24 2.22 3.84
CA SER A 20 0.03 2.83 4.40
C SER A 20 -0.09 4.28 3.95
N ILE A 21 -1.30 4.79 3.71
CA ILE A 21 -1.53 6.23 3.54
C ILE A 21 -1.86 6.85 4.90
N LYS A 22 -1.04 7.80 5.36
CA LYS A 22 -1.36 8.63 6.55
C LYS A 22 -1.71 10.05 6.11
N GLY A 23 -2.91 10.51 6.46
CA GLY A 23 -3.44 11.82 6.09
C GLY A 23 -3.73 11.96 4.60
N SER A 24 -2.69 12.03 3.77
CA SER A 24 -2.77 12.11 2.30
C SER A 24 -1.47 11.71 1.59
N PHE A 25 -0.51 11.13 2.31
CA PHE A 25 0.82 10.88 1.75
C PHE A 25 1.24 9.42 1.95
N TRP A 26 2.04 8.96 0.99
CA TRP A 26 2.93 7.82 1.20
C TRP A 26 3.88 8.11 2.35
N ARG A 27 4.24 7.06 3.06
CA ARG A 27 5.37 7.13 3.98
C ARG A 27 6.66 7.35 3.19
N ASP A 28 7.55 8.17 3.74
CA ASP A 28 8.79 8.53 3.04
C ASP A 28 9.69 7.33 2.79
N GLU A 29 9.73 6.37 3.72
CA GLU A 29 10.55 5.17 3.60
C GLU A 29 10.24 4.32 2.34
N PRO A 30 9.02 3.76 2.14
CA PRO A 30 8.70 3.00 0.93
C PRO A 30 8.75 3.86 -0.34
N LYS A 31 8.39 5.15 -0.26
CA LYS A 31 8.46 6.08 -1.39
C LYS A 31 9.91 6.31 -1.85
N ASN A 32 10.82 6.54 -0.91
CA ASN A 32 12.25 6.72 -1.19
C ASN A 32 12.87 5.41 -1.71
N PHE A 33 12.51 4.26 -1.13
CA PHE A 33 12.94 2.97 -1.65
C PHE A 33 12.55 2.79 -3.12
N LEU A 34 11.28 3.07 -3.45
CA LEU A 34 10.76 2.95 -4.81
C LEU A 34 11.47 3.92 -5.77
N ARG A 35 11.68 5.18 -5.37
CA ARG A 35 12.45 6.18 -6.13
C ARG A 35 13.88 5.69 -6.43
N ASP A 36 14.56 5.17 -5.40
CA ASP A 36 15.99 4.86 -5.49
C ASP A 36 16.26 3.52 -6.19
N ASN A 37 15.32 2.56 -6.13
CA ASN A 37 15.54 1.19 -6.60
C ASN A 37 14.61 0.75 -7.73
N GLY A 38 13.44 1.38 -7.92
CA GLY A 38 12.40 0.88 -8.83
C GLY A 38 12.89 0.71 -10.26
N ASN A 39 13.57 1.72 -10.81
CA ASN A 39 14.12 1.64 -12.16
C ASN A 39 15.28 0.62 -12.28
N LYS A 40 16.08 0.44 -11.23
CA LYS A 40 17.13 -0.60 -11.20
C LYS A 40 16.50 -2.00 -11.27
N ILE A 41 15.49 -2.26 -10.42
CA ILE A 41 14.77 -3.54 -10.39
C ILE A 41 14.22 -3.88 -11.78
N LEU A 42 13.56 -2.92 -12.44
CA LEU A 42 12.99 -3.11 -13.77
C LEU A 42 14.08 -3.32 -14.86
N LYS A 43 15.19 -2.57 -14.79
CA LYS A 43 16.32 -2.72 -15.73
C LYS A 43 17.00 -4.08 -15.61
N ASP A 44 17.10 -4.60 -14.39
CA ASP A 44 17.62 -5.95 -14.09
C ASP A 44 16.61 -7.05 -14.45
N LYS A 45 15.50 -6.70 -15.12
CA LYS A 45 14.40 -7.58 -15.51
C LYS A 45 13.78 -8.34 -14.31
N LYS A 46 13.81 -7.78 -13.11
CA LYS A 46 13.13 -8.36 -11.93
C LYS A 46 11.67 -7.91 -11.87
N ILE A 47 10.84 -8.69 -11.18
CA ILE A 47 9.43 -8.34 -10.99
C ILE A 47 9.29 -7.25 -9.92
N LEU A 48 8.47 -6.25 -10.20
CA LEU A 48 8.15 -5.16 -9.29
C LEU A 48 6.65 -5.08 -9.10
N GLY A 49 6.19 -5.22 -7.87
CA GLY A 49 4.81 -4.99 -7.46
C GLY A 49 4.74 -3.81 -6.50
N THR A 50 3.61 -3.13 -6.45
CA THR A 50 3.40 -2.08 -5.44
C THR A 50 1.96 -1.97 -5.01
N PHE A 51 1.69 -1.70 -3.74
CA PHE A 51 0.33 -1.44 -3.29
C PHE A 51 0.27 -0.41 -2.18
N VAL A 52 -0.93 0.14 -1.95
CA VAL A 52 -1.18 0.98 -0.78
C VAL A 52 -2.44 0.56 -0.07
N CYS A 53 -2.45 0.71 1.26
CA CYS A 53 -3.69 0.63 2.04
C CYS A 53 -4.16 2.04 2.34
N SER A 54 -5.39 2.38 1.94
CA SER A 54 -5.92 3.75 2.05
C SER A 54 -7.37 3.76 2.50
N ALA A 55 -7.67 4.59 3.49
CA ALA A 55 -9.04 4.82 3.91
C ALA A 55 -9.91 5.46 2.81
N TYR A 56 -9.29 6.18 1.87
CA TYR A 56 -9.99 6.80 0.74
C TYR A 56 -10.52 5.76 -0.26
N SER A 57 -9.97 4.54 -0.27
CA SER A 57 -10.47 3.47 -1.16
C SER A 57 -11.89 3.03 -0.82
N LEU A 58 -12.37 3.32 0.39
CA LEU A 58 -13.76 3.09 0.79
C LEU A 58 -14.73 4.11 0.21
N ILE A 59 -14.22 5.26 -0.23
CA ILE A 59 -15.01 6.30 -0.90
C ILE A 59 -14.94 6.10 -2.41
N ASP A 60 -13.73 5.98 -2.95
CA ASP A 60 -13.48 5.88 -4.38
C ASP A 60 -12.12 5.17 -4.60
N LYS A 61 -12.19 3.89 -4.96
CA LYS A 61 -11.00 3.04 -5.14
C LYS A 61 -10.16 3.48 -6.33
N GLU A 62 -10.79 3.80 -7.46
CA GLU A 62 -10.07 4.23 -8.68
C GLU A 62 -9.37 5.56 -8.46
N LYS A 63 -10.04 6.53 -7.85
CA LYS A 63 -9.41 7.81 -7.52
C LYS A 63 -8.34 7.67 -6.44
N ALA A 64 -8.47 6.73 -5.52
CA ALA A 64 -7.38 6.39 -4.61
C ALA A 64 -6.17 5.83 -5.37
N LYS A 65 -6.39 4.97 -6.37
CA LYS A 65 -5.34 4.39 -7.22
C LYS A 65 -4.63 5.44 -8.05
N GLU A 66 -5.37 6.30 -8.74
CA GLU A 66 -4.81 7.44 -9.48
C GLU A 66 -3.95 8.34 -8.58
N ARG A 67 -4.53 8.76 -7.45
CA ARG A 67 -3.92 9.74 -6.54
C ARG A 67 -2.68 9.20 -5.84
N TYR A 68 -2.76 7.98 -5.33
CA TYR A 68 -1.72 7.44 -4.45
C TYR A 68 -0.74 6.52 -5.16
N LEU A 69 -1.09 5.87 -6.27
CA LEU A 69 -0.14 5.03 -7.00
C LEU A 69 0.28 5.71 -8.29
N GLU A 70 -0.64 5.92 -9.22
CA GLU A 70 -0.30 6.29 -10.60
C GLU A 70 0.42 7.63 -10.69
N LYS A 71 0.02 8.62 -9.90
CA LYS A 71 0.70 9.92 -9.85
C LYS A 71 2.17 9.79 -9.40
N ILE A 72 2.43 8.95 -8.39
CA ILE A 72 3.79 8.73 -7.86
C ILE A 72 4.63 7.91 -8.84
N LEU A 73 4.05 6.84 -9.38
CA LEU A 73 4.69 5.98 -10.38
C LEU A 73 5.07 6.77 -11.63
N ARG A 74 4.16 7.59 -12.15
CA ARG A 74 4.41 8.48 -13.29
C ARG A 74 5.47 9.52 -12.98
N PHE A 75 5.44 10.13 -11.80
CA PHE A 75 6.45 11.12 -11.38
C PHE A 75 7.86 10.52 -11.37
N TYR A 76 8.02 9.29 -10.88
CA TYR A 76 9.30 8.59 -10.89
C TYR A 76 9.60 7.80 -12.17
N LYS A 77 8.67 7.81 -13.14
CA LYS A 77 8.71 7.04 -14.39
C LYS A 77 8.88 5.52 -14.17
N ILE A 78 8.31 5.00 -13.08
CA ILE A 78 8.39 3.59 -12.69
C ILE A 78 7.11 2.89 -13.17
N HIS A 79 7.28 1.76 -13.85
CA HIS A 79 6.18 0.95 -14.38
C HIS A 79 6.21 -0.44 -13.74
N PRO A 80 5.61 -0.61 -12.55
CA PRO A 80 5.55 -1.91 -11.89
C PRO A 80 4.66 -2.86 -12.71
N HIS A 81 4.94 -4.16 -12.59
CA HIS A 81 4.21 -5.22 -13.29
C HIS A 81 2.78 -5.34 -12.77
N ILE A 82 2.58 -5.05 -11.48
CA ILE A 82 1.27 -5.07 -10.84
C ILE A 82 1.19 -4.00 -9.75
N TYR A 83 0.05 -3.34 -9.65
CA TYR A 83 -0.21 -2.40 -8.57
C TYR A 83 -1.68 -2.29 -8.18
N GLU A 84 -1.93 -2.08 -6.88
CA GLU A 84 -3.30 -2.05 -6.34
C GLU A 84 -3.47 -1.18 -5.09
N VAL A 85 -4.68 -0.67 -4.87
CA VAL A 85 -5.11 -0.07 -3.60
C VAL A 85 -6.00 -1.04 -2.84
N PHE A 86 -5.67 -1.28 -1.57
CA PHE A 86 -6.48 -2.06 -0.65
C PHE A 86 -7.17 -1.18 0.39
N GLY A 87 -8.25 -1.73 0.96
CA GLY A 87 -8.96 -1.14 2.08
C GLY A 87 -8.09 -0.94 3.32
N PRO A 88 -8.48 -0.03 4.21
CA PRO A 88 -7.78 0.23 5.46
C PRO A 88 -8.08 -0.83 6.51
N VAL A 89 -7.28 -0.79 7.58
CA VAL A 89 -7.67 -1.31 8.89
C VAL A 89 -7.80 -0.11 9.83
N PHE A 90 -8.95 0.04 10.48
CA PHE A 90 -9.12 0.99 11.58
C PHE A 90 -9.05 0.24 12.90
N ASP A 91 -7.91 0.33 13.58
CA ASP A 91 -7.69 -0.34 14.85
C ASP A 91 -7.80 0.64 16.02
N PHE A 92 -9.00 0.72 16.61
CA PHE A 92 -9.29 1.54 17.79
C PHE A 92 -9.26 0.74 19.09
N SER A 93 -8.93 -0.55 19.04
CA SER A 93 -8.84 -1.40 20.22
C SER A 93 -7.84 -0.83 21.24
N GLU A 94 -7.98 -1.23 22.51
CA GLU A 94 -7.06 -0.81 23.56
C GLU A 94 -5.63 -1.26 23.26
N ASP A 95 -5.48 -2.49 22.74
CA ASP A 95 -4.20 -3.13 22.38
C ASP A 95 -3.53 -2.57 21.11
N SER A 96 -4.19 -1.67 20.38
CA SER A 96 -3.62 -1.01 19.21
C SER A 96 -2.37 -0.20 19.57
N GLU A 97 -1.28 -0.42 18.81
CA GLU A 97 0.01 0.29 18.92
C GLU A 97 -0.07 1.80 18.60
N LEU A 98 -1.24 2.29 18.16
CA LEU A 98 -1.43 3.70 17.85
C LEU A 98 -1.38 4.58 19.10
N SER A 99 -0.68 5.72 18.99
CA SER A 99 -0.71 6.75 20.05
C SER A 99 -2.13 7.31 20.25
N LYS A 100 -2.41 7.90 21.41
CA LYS A 100 -3.70 8.56 21.69
C LYS A 100 -4.07 9.62 20.64
N LEU A 101 -3.07 10.36 20.15
CA LEU A 101 -3.25 11.36 19.10
C LEU A 101 -3.58 10.70 17.75
N ASP A 102 -2.89 9.62 17.39
CA ASP A 102 -3.16 8.86 16.17
C ASP A 102 -4.55 8.23 16.19
N LYS A 103 -4.97 7.64 17.32
CA LYS A 103 -6.34 7.11 17.51
C LYS A 103 -7.38 8.22 17.32
N LYS A 104 -7.16 9.41 17.87
CA LYS A 104 -8.07 10.56 17.71
C LYS A 104 -8.18 11.00 16.24
N LEU A 105 -7.06 11.12 15.53
CA LEU A 105 -7.07 11.48 14.11
C LEU A 105 -7.75 10.39 13.26
N LEU A 106 -7.45 9.13 13.54
CA LEU A 106 -8.05 7.99 12.84
C LEU A 106 -9.57 7.92 13.05
N LYS A 107 -10.07 8.23 14.26
CA LYS A 107 -11.51 8.33 14.54
C LYS A 107 -12.17 9.44 13.73
N LEU A 108 -11.52 10.60 13.60
CA LEU A 108 -12.03 11.68 12.75
C LEU A 108 -12.12 11.25 11.27
N THR A 109 -11.11 10.55 10.77
CA THR A 109 -11.12 9.98 9.41
C THR A 109 -12.24 8.96 9.24
N ALA A 110 -12.40 8.03 10.18
CA ALA A 110 -13.46 7.02 10.16
C ALA A 110 -14.85 7.66 10.15
N ARG A 111 -15.14 8.59 11.07
CA ARG A 111 -16.42 9.32 11.11
C ARG A 111 -16.73 10.03 9.80
N ASN A 112 -15.74 10.66 9.18
CA ASN A 112 -15.92 11.32 7.89
C ASN A 112 -16.21 10.34 6.75
N ILE A 113 -15.61 9.14 6.78
CA ILE A 113 -15.89 8.08 5.82
C ILE A 113 -17.30 7.54 6.04
N SER A 114 -17.66 7.14 7.27
CA SER A 114 -19.00 6.66 7.61
C SER A 114 -20.10 7.62 7.17
N LYS A 115 -19.92 8.94 7.38
CA LYS A 115 -20.87 9.96 6.91
C LYS A 115 -21.01 10.03 5.38
N ARG A 116 -19.96 9.72 4.63
CA ARG A 116 -19.94 9.82 3.17
C ARG A 116 -20.41 8.56 2.47
N THR A 117 -20.14 7.40 3.07
CA THR A 117 -20.32 6.09 2.44
C THR A 117 -21.45 5.29 3.08
N GLY A 118 -21.91 5.68 4.28
CA GLY A 118 -22.85 4.90 5.09
C GLY A 118 -22.23 3.68 5.75
N ILE A 119 -20.91 3.46 5.62
CA ILE A 119 -20.22 2.31 6.22
C ILE A 119 -20.16 2.48 7.73
N ASP A 120 -20.62 1.47 8.47
CA ASP A 120 -20.46 1.44 9.92
C ASP A 120 -19.00 1.10 10.29
N ILE A 121 -18.42 1.92 11.16
CA ILE A 121 -17.05 1.77 11.64
C ILE A 121 -17.11 1.89 13.17
N SER A 122 -16.92 0.77 13.86
CA SER A 122 -16.89 0.72 15.32
C SER A 122 -15.76 1.59 15.86
N GLU A 123 -16.05 2.48 16.79
CA GLU A 123 -15.05 3.40 17.35
C GLU A 123 -14.19 2.80 18.47
N ASN A 124 -14.52 1.59 18.94
CA ASN A 124 -13.86 0.97 20.09
C ASN A 124 -13.29 -0.43 19.77
N GLY A 125 -13.32 -0.81 18.50
CA GLY A 125 -12.84 -2.11 18.03
C GLY A 125 -11.89 -2.00 16.85
N ARG A 126 -11.51 -3.17 16.34
CA ARG A 126 -10.76 -3.32 15.10
C ARG A 126 -11.73 -3.52 13.93
N ASN A 127 -11.61 -2.69 12.91
CA ASN A 127 -12.42 -2.75 11.70
C ASN A 127 -11.50 -3.03 10.52
N ASP A 128 -11.66 -4.21 9.91
CA ASP A 128 -10.86 -4.62 8.77
C ASP A 128 -11.69 -4.51 7.49
N PHE A 129 -11.36 -3.55 6.64
CA PHE A 129 -12.01 -3.34 5.36
C PHE A 129 -11.17 -3.84 4.18
N ARG A 130 -10.14 -4.64 4.46
CA ARG A 130 -9.37 -5.28 3.40
C ARG A 130 -10.20 -6.39 2.77
N ASN A 131 -10.25 -6.39 1.44
CA ASN A 131 -10.77 -7.52 0.68
C ASN A 131 -9.66 -8.56 0.51
N TRP A 132 -9.71 -9.64 1.31
CA TRP A 132 -8.69 -10.69 1.28
C TRP A 132 -8.65 -11.46 -0.04
N GLU A 133 -9.77 -11.57 -0.75
CA GLU A 133 -9.76 -12.18 -2.09
C GLU A 133 -9.04 -11.31 -3.10
N GLU A 134 -9.19 -9.97 -3.04
CA GLU A 134 -8.42 -9.05 -3.88
C GLU A 134 -6.93 -9.11 -3.56
N ILE A 135 -6.57 -9.17 -2.28
CA ILE A 135 -5.17 -9.33 -1.85
C ILE A 135 -4.61 -10.65 -2.38
N LYS A 136 -5.38 -11.73 -2.29
CA LYS A 136 -4.99 -13.04 -2.84
C LYS A 136 -4.80 -12.95 -4.36
N ARG A 137 -5.72 -12.34 -5.11
CA ARG A 137 -5.59 -12.15 -6.56
C ARG A 137 -4.36 -11.34 -6.93
N PHE A 138 -4.05 -10.29 -6.17
CA PHE A 138 -2.82 -9.51 -6.34
C PHE A 138 -1.56 -10.37 -6.13
N ALA A 139 -1.53 -11.15 -5.04
CA ALA A 139 -0.39 -12.02 -4.72
C ALA A 139 -0.23 -13.14 -5.76
N ASP A 140 -1.33 -13.75 -6.19
CA ASP A 140 -1.36 -14.77 -7.25
C ASP A 140 -0.85 -14.16 -8.56
N GLY A 141 -1.33 -12.98 -8.95
CA GLY A 141 -0.87 -12.25 -10.14
C GLY A 141 0.62 -11.92 -10.09
N PHE A 142 1.12 -11.42 -8.95
CA PHE A 142 2.55 -11.19 -8.75
C PHE A 142 3.37 -12.47 -8.91
N SER A 143 2.87 -13.59 -8.37
CA SER A 143 3.53 -14.90 -8.48
C SER A 143 3.56 -15.42 -9.92
N GLN A 144 2.52 -15.18 -10.71
CA GLN A 144 2.50 -15.55 -12.13
C GLN A 144 3.58 -14.79 -12.92
N PHE A 145 3.81 -13.52 -12.62
CA PHE A 145 4.94 -12.78 -13.24
C PHE A 145 6.30 -13.41 -12.92
N LEU A 146 6.49 -13.92 -11.70
CA LEU A 146 7.73 -14.60 -11.31
C LEU A 146 7.94 -15.92 -12.06
N LEU A 147 6.89 -16.74 -12.18
CA LEU A 147 6.96 -18.03 -12.85
C LEU A 147 7.23 -17.86 -14.35
N ASN A 148 6.60 -16.89 -14.99
CA ASN A 148 6.78 -16.65 -16.43
C ASN A 148 8.17 -16.11 -16.79
N GLN A 149 8.91 -15.53 -15.83
CA GLN A 149 10.30 -15.11 -16.04
C GLN A 149 11.31 -16.26 -15.99
N GLN A 150 10.96 -17.42 -15.43
CA GLN A 150 11.87 -18.57 -15.34
C GLN A 150 11.89 -19.42 -16.62
N ILE A 151 11.00 -19.12 -17.59
CA ILE A 151 10.79 -19.91 -18.81
C ILE A 151 11.54 -19.29 -20.02
N ILE A 152 12.37 -18.26 -19.83
CA ILE A 152 13.15 -17.59 -20.89
C ILE A 152 14.64 -17.68 -20.59
#